data_AF-A0A699U5E3-F1
#
_entry.id   AF-A0A699U5E3-F1
#
_cell.length_a   1.000
_cell.length_b   1.000
_cell.length_c   1.000
_cell.angle_alpha   90.00
_cell.angle_beta   90.00
_cell.angle_gamma   90.00
#
_symmetry.space_group_name_H-M   'P 1'
#
loop_
_entity.id
_entity.type
_entity.pdbx_description
1 polymer ?
#
loop_
_entity_poly.entity_id
_entity_poly.type
_entity_poly.pdbx_seq_one_letter_code
_entity_poly.pdbx_strand_id
1 'polypeptide(L)'
;EYEKTRADSVNVGGSGSASTGGSAYVQGCSYKTFMNCKPHSFNGTEGVVGLKRWFEKMEQVFEICKCIEDDKVKFAMCTLEGRALTWWNRNVQTLGLANANQIRWSNLKAMMTNEYCTATEIQKMEQELWTLTLKR
;
A
#
# COMPACT_ATOMS: atom_id res chain seq x y z
N GLU A 1 -19.30 -4.09 -29.85
CA GLU A 1 -20.56 -4.18 -29.10
C GLU A 1 -20.29 -5.00 -27.85
N TYR A 2 -20.40 -4.39 -26.67
CA TYR A 2 -20.16 -5.05 -25.39
C TYR A 2 -21.51 -5.37 -24.79
N GLU A 3 -21.92 -6.64 -24.87
CA GLU A 3 -23.17 -7.08 -24.27
C GLU A 3 -23.04 -7.32 -22.77
N LYS A 4 -24.09 -6.82 -22.14
CA LYS A 4 -24.43 -6.72 -20.73
C LYS A 4 -24.92 -8.07 -20.21
N THR A 5 -24.46 -8.48 -19.03
CA THR A 5 -25.29 -9.33 -18.17
C THR A 5 -25.18 -8.91 -16.72
N ARG A 6 -26.31 -8.43 -16.20
CA ARG A 6 -26.58 -8.15 -14.80
C ARG A 6 -27.23 -9.40 -14.23
N ALA A 7 -26.78 -9.85 -13.06
CA ALA A 7 -27.53 -10.78 -12.22
C ALA A 7 -27.41 -10.32 -10.77
N ASP A 8 -28.54 -9.98 -10.20
CA ASP A 8 -28.73 -9.57 -8.81
C ASP A 8 -28.61 -10.80 -7.89
N SER A 9 -27.88 -10.67 -6.78
CA SER A 9 -27.85 -11.68 -5.72
C SER A 9 -28.45 -11.10 -4.45
N VAL A 10 -29.64 -11.62 -4.12
CA VAL A 10 -30.38 -11.36 -2.89
C VAL A 10 -29.59 -11.90 -1.70
N ASN A 11 -29.37 -11.05 -0.70
CA ASN A 11 -28.74 -11.40 0.57
C ASN A 11 -29.76 -12.08 1.50
N VAL A 12 -29.58 -13.37 1.78
CA VAL A 12 -30.26 -14.07 2.87
C VAL A 12 -29.22 -14.45 3.91
N GLY A 13 -29.37 -13.87 5.11
CA GLY A 13 -28.53 -14.16 6.26
C GLY A 13 -28.74 -15.57 6.78
N GLY A 14 -27.65 -16.17 7.27
CA GLY A 14 -27.67 -17.42 7.99
C GLY A 14 -26.40 -17.54 8.84
N SER A 15 -26.50 -17.24 10.13
CA SER A 15 -25.54 -17.67 11.14
C SER A 15 -25.57 -19.19 11.24
N GLY A 16 -24.40 -19.82 11.13
CA GLY A 16 -24.22 -21.24 11.38
C GLY A 16 -22.74 -21.54 11.57
N SER A 17 -22.30 -21.59 12.81
CA SER A 17 -20.98 -22.11 13.18
C SER A 17 -20.96 -23.62 12.97
N ALA A 18 -20.08 -24.11 12.11
CA ALA A 18 -19.67 -25.50 12.08
C ALA A 18 -18.15 -25.55 11.86
N SER A 19 -17.44 -25.97 12.90
CA SER A 19 -16.00 -26.20 12.92
C SER A 19 -15.69 -27.56 12.28
N THR A 20 -14.96 -27.54 11.18
CA THR A 20 -14.28 -28.72 10.61
C THR A 20 -12.86 -28.31 10.23
N GLY A 21 -11.90 -29.11 10.67
CA GLY A 21 -10.47 -28.81 10.68
C GLY A 21 -9.94 -28.27 9.36
N GLY A 22 -9.24 -27.14 9.43
CA GLY A 22 -8.55 -26.50 8.32
C GLY A 22 -7.32 -25.81 8.85
N SER A 23 -6.27 -25.77 8.04
CA SER A 23 -5.10 -24.90 8.23
C SER A 23 -5.54 -23.58 8.84
N ALA A 24 -4.98 -23.21 10.00
CA ALA A 24 -5.35 -22.00 10.71
C ALA A 24 -5.06 -20.79 9.81
N TYR A 25 -6.04 -20.41 9.00
CA TYR A 25 -5.97 -19.23 8.17
C TYR A 25 -5.94 -18.06 9.16
N VAL A 26 -4.77 -17.43 9.29
CA VAL A 26 -4.61 -16.28 10.17
C VAL A 26 -5.48 -15.18 9.57
N GLN A 27 -6.66 -14.98 10.14
CA GLN A 27 -7.61 -13.99 9.66
C GLN A 27 -7.04 -12.60 9.94
N GLY A 28 -6.65 -11.89 8.89
CA GLY A 28 -6.18 -10.52 8.97
C GLY A 28 -7.30 -9.49 9.10
N CYS A 29 -6.88 -8.23 9.21
CA CYS A 29 -7.75 -7.06 9.22
C CYS A 29 -8.66 -7.01 7.98
N SER A 30 -9.90 -6.55 8.13
CA SER A 30 -10.75 -6.29 6.97
C SER A 30 -10.39 -4.97 6.29
N TYR A 31 -10.65 -4.85 4.99
CA TYR A 31 -10.50 -3.58 4.26
C TYR A 31 -11.32 -2.45 4.90
N LYS A 32 -12.51 -2.76 5.43
CA LYS A 32 -13.35 -1.79 6.15
C LYS A 32 -12.65 -1.28 7.41
N THR A 33 -12.04 -2.17 8.19
CA THR A 33 -11.28 -1.79 9.39
C THR A 33 -10.10 -0.91 9.02
N PHE A 34 -9.36 -1.27 7.96
CA PHE A 34 -8.25 -0.48 7.43
C PHE A 34 -8.69 0.94 7.03
N MET A 35 -9.75 1.07 6.24
CA MET A 35 -10.24 2.38 5.78
C MET A 35 -10.81 3.24 6.91
N ASN A 36 -11.36 2.62 7.96
CA ASN A 36 -11.83 3.33 9.15
C ASN A 36 -10.68 4.04 9.90
N CYS A 37 -9.43 3.57 9.77
CA CYS A 37 -8.25 4.26 10.30
C CYS A 37 -7.80 5.47 9.47
N LYS A 38 -8.51 5.79 8.37
CA LYS A 38 -8.23 6.93 7.47
C LYS A 38 -6.76 6.93 7.02
N PRO A 39 -6.35 5.89 6.29
CA PRO A 39 -4.98 5.75 5.85
C PRO A 39 -4.58 6.97 5.01
N HIS A 40 -3.33 7.41 5.18
CA HIS A 40 -2.83 8.60 4.50
C HIS A 40 -2.59 8.31 3.02
N SER A 41 -3.06 9.19 2.14
CA SER A 41 -2.75 9.08 0.70
C SER A 41 -1.32 9.51 0.39
N PHE A 42 -0.80 9.05 -0.75
CA PHE A 42 0.48 9.50 -1.32
C PHE A 42 0.31 9.85 -2.80
N ASN A 43 0.63 11.09 -3.18
CA ASN A 43 0.48 11.56 -4.55
C ASN A 43 1.70 11.26 -5.44
N GLY A 44 2.89 11.14 -4.82
CA GLY A 44 4.15 10.93 -5.54
C GLY A 44 4.88 12.23 -5.89
N THR A 45 4.53 13.35 -5.27
CA THR A 45 5.17 14.66 -5.45
C THR A 45 5.80 15.20 -4.18
N GLU A 46 5.59 14.54 -3.04
CA GLU A 46 6.00 14.97 -1.71
C GLU A 46 7.48 14.66 -1.39
N GLY A 47 8.21 14.07 -2.34
CA GLY A 47 9.63 13.71 -2.23
C GLY A 47 9.91 12.62 -1.19
N VAL A 48 11.21 12.43 -0.89
CA VAL A 48 11.71 11.38 0.04
C VAL A 48 11.09 11.50 1.44
N VAL A 49 10.92 12.73 1.94
CA VAL A 49 10.31 12.98 3.26
C VAL A 49 8.83 12.58 3.27
N GLY A 50 8.09 12.93 2.21
CA GLY A 50 6.70 12.53 2.06
C GLY A 50 6.51 11.02 1.95
N LEU A 51 7.36 10.36 1.16
CA LEU A 51 7.37 8.90 1.03
C LEU A 51 7.63 8.22 2.38
N LYS A 52 8.66 8.66 3.11
CA LYS A 52 9.00 8.13 4.43
C LYS A 52 7.82 8.27 5.40
N ARG A 53 7.22 9.46 5.45
CA ARG A 53 6.04 9.72 6.28
C ARG A 53 4.85 8.83 5.90
N TRP A 54 4.65 8.56 4.60
CA TRP A 54 3.59 7.66 4.15
C TRP A 54 3.84 6.22 4.62
N PHE A 55 5.06 5.69 4.48
CA PHE A 55 5.40 4.35 5.00
C PHE A 55 5.15 4.24 6.50
N GLU A 56 5.64 5.20 7.30
CA GLU A 56 5.47 5.20 8.76
C GLU A 56 3.99 5.19 9.16
N LYS A 57 3.15 5.95 8.46
CA LYS A 57 1.71 5.98 8.73
C LYS A 57 1.04 4.67 8.31
N MET A 58 1.40 4.09 7.16
CA MET A 58 0.88 2.80 6.74
C MET A 58 1.22 1.69 7.73
N GLU A 59 2.46 1.65 8.22
CA GLU A 59 2.91 0.66 9.20
C GLU A 59 2.15 0.78 10.53
N GLN A 60 1.87 2.01 10.99
CA GLN A 60 1.00 2.23 12.14
C GLN A 60 -0.42 1.72 11.91
N VAL A 61 -1.01 2.01 10.74
CA VAL A 61 -2.36 1.52 10.40
C VAL A 61 -2.39 -0.01 10.35
N PHE A 62 -1.39 -0.65 9.75
CA PHE A 62 -1.30 -2.11 9.70
C PHE A 62 -1.23 -2.74 11.10
N GLU A 63 -0.46 -2.13 12.01
CA GLU A 63 -0.35 -2.61 13.38
C GLU A 63 -1.65 -2.43 14.17
N ILE A 64 -2.30 -1.28 14.06
CA ILE A 64 -3.57 -0.99 14.73
C ILE A 64 -4.68 -1.93 14.22
N CYS A 65 -4.74 -2.12 12.91
CA CYS A 65 -5.77 -2.95 12.28
C CYS A 65 -5.47 -4.46 12.40
N LYS A 66 -4.24 -4.85 12.73
CA LYS A 66 -3.74 -6.24 12.69
C LYS A 66 -3.79 -6.84 11.28
N CYS A 67 -3.28 -6.09 10.30
CA CYS A 67 -3.23 -6.54 8.91
C CYS A 67 -2.11 -7.56 8.70
N ILE A 68 -2.47 -8.71 8.15
CA ILE A 68 -1.50 -9.75 7.76
C ILE A 68 -0.71 -9.30 6.53
N GLU A 69 0.46 -9.91 6.33
CA GLU A 69 1.39 -9.54 5.25
C GLU A 69 0.72 -9.55 3.87
N ASP A 70 -0.10 -10.57 3.59
CA ASP A 70 -0.78 -10.78 2.30
C ASP A 70 -1.80 -9.70 1.93
N ASP A 71 -2.24 -8.90 2.90
CA ASP A 71 -3.23 -7.83 2.69
C ASP A 71 -2.60 -6.44 2.67
N LYS A 72 -1.40 -6.27 3.23
CA LYS A 72 -0.74 -4.95 3.38
C LYS A 72 -0.61 -4.23 2.05
N VAL A 73 -0.04 -4.87 1.03
CA VAL A 73 0.13 -4.23 -0.28
C VAL A 73 -1.23 -3.93 -0.90
N LYS A 74 -2.14 -4.91 -0.95
CA LYS A 74 -3.49 -4.71 -1.51
C LYS A 74 -4.20 -3.49 -0.91
N PHE A 75 -4.10 -3.31 0.40
CA PHE A 75 -4.72 -2.19 1.11
C PHE A 75 -3.95 -0.89 0.92
N ALA A 76 -2.63 -0.88 1.03
CA ALA A 76 -1.84 0.33 0.82
C ALA A 76 -2.03 0.93 -0.59
N MET A 77 -2.14 0.09 -1.63
CA MET A 77 -2.23 0.59 -3.00
C MET A 77 -3.53 1.35 -3.27
N CYS A 78 -4.58 1.15 -2.47
CA CYS A 78 -5.80 1.95 -2.59
C CYS A 78 -5.63 3.40 -2.11
N THR A 79 -4.51 3.73 -1.49
CA THR A 79 -4.19 5.07 -0.95
C THR A 79 -3.26 5.85 -1.88
N LEU A 80 -2.83 5.25 -2.98
CA LEU A 80 -2.04 5.96 -3.97
C LEU A 80 -2.92 6.84 -4.85
N GLU A 81 -2.42 8.04 -5.12
CA GLU A 81 -3.07 9.04 -5.97
C GLU A 81 -2.08 9.56 -7.02
N GLY A 82 -2.57 10.34 -7.98
CA GLY A 82 -1.74 11.09 -8.91
C GLY A 82 -0.63 10.28 -9.60
N ARG A 83 0.62 10.72 -9.42
CA ARG A 83 1.80 10.09 -10.02
C ARG A 83 2.06 8.70 -9.44
N ALA A 84 1.84 8.52 -8.14
CA ALA A 84 2.02 7.24 -7.46
C ALA A 84 1.06 6.17 -7.98
N LEU A 85 -0.21 6.52 -8.18
CA LEU A 85 -1.18 5.59 -8.78
C LEU A 85 -0.81 5.20 -10.21
N THR A 86 -0.37 6.17 -11.01
CA THR A 86 0.09 5.93 -12.39
C THR A 86 1.28 4.99 -12.42
N TRP A 87 2.26 5.19 -11.53
CA TRP A 87 3.41 4.29 -11.37
C TRP A 87 2.98 2.87 -10.99
N TRP A 88 2.08 2.71 -10.02
CA TRP A 88 1.62 1.40 -9.60
C TRP A 88 0.89 0.66 -10.71
N ASN A 89 0.01 1.34 -11.46
CA ASN A 89 -0.70 0.74 -12.59
C ASN A 89 0.27 0.20 -13.66
N ARG A 90 1.37 0.91 -13.94
CA ARG A 90 2.43 0.40 -14.84
C ARG A 90 3.07 -0.88 -14.28
N ASN A 91 3.39 -0.91 -12.99
CA ASN A 91 3.95 -2.10 -12.35
C ASN A 91 2.97 -3.29 -12.39
N VAL A 92 1.67 -3.05 -12.16
CA VAL A 92 0.63 -4.09 -12.28
C VAL A 92 0.53 -4.61 -13.71
N GLN A 93 0.64 -3.75 -14.72
CA GLN A 93 0.66 -4.18 -16.13
C GLN A 93 1.88 -5.06 -16.44
N THR A 94 3.05 -4.75 -15.87
CA THR A 94 4.28 -5.52 -16.07
C THR A 94 4.29 -6.85 -15.32
N LEU A 95 3.86 -6.85 -14.05
CA LEU A 95 3.93 -8.03 -13.17
C LEU A 95 2.71 -8.93 -13.28
N GLY A 96 1.56 -8.38 -13.68
CA GLY A 96 0.25 -9.00 -13.55
C GLY A 96 -0.33 -8.79 -12.15
N LEU A 97 -1.66 -8.63 -12.07
CA LEU A 97 -2.37 -8.34 -10.80
C LEU A 97 -2.12 -9.39 -9.72
N ALA A 98 -2.11 -10.67 -10.07
CA ALA A 98 -1.91 -11.75 -9.11
C ALA A 98 -0.53 -11.67 -8.44
N ASN A 99 0.53 -11.46 -9.23
CA ASN A 99 1.89 -11.34 -8.72
C ASN A 99 2.08 -10.02 -7.95
N ALA A 100 1.52 -8.92 -8.45
CA ALA A 100 1.56 -7.62 -7.78
C ALA A 100 0.94 -7.68 -6.37
N ASN A 101 -0.15 -8.43 -6.22
CA ASN A 101 -0.82 -8.66 -4.92
C ASN A 101 -0.05 -9.58 -3.97
N GLN A 102 0.96 -10.32 -4.45
CA GLN A 102 1.82 -11.19 -3.65
C GLN A 102 3.14 -10.51 -3.24
N ILE A 103 3.39 -9.28 -3.71
CA ILE A 103 4.55 -8.51 -3.29
C ILE A 103 4.46 -8.31 -1.77
N ARG A 104 5.53 -8.67 -1.06
CA ARG A 104 5.68 -8.38 0.36
C ARG A 104 5.82 -6.88 0.59
N TRP A 105 5.35 -6.38 1.73
CA TRP A 105 5.42 -4.96 2.05
C TRP A 105 6.86 -4.42 1.98
N SER A 106 7.83 -5.20 2.46
CA SER A 106 9.27 -4.85 2.38
C SER A 106 9.75 -4.60 0.95
N ASN A 107 9.29 -5.42 0.00
CA ASN A 107 9.71 -5.33 -1.39
C ASN A 107 9.04 -4.13 -2.06
N LEU A 108 7.77 -3.86 -1.75
CA LEU A 108 7.10 -2.65 -2.20
C LEU A 108 7.84 -1.39 -1.71
N LYS A 109 8.24 -1.34 -0.43
CA LYS A 109 9.02 -0.21 0.10
C LYS A 109 10.32 0.01 -0.68
N ALA A 110 11.02 -1.07 -1.02
CA ALA A 110 12.24 -0.99 -1.84
C ALA A 110 11.95 -0.47 -3.26
N MET A 111 10.91 -0.99 -3.92
CA MET A 111 10.50 -0.53 -5.26
C MET A 111 10.15 0.96 -5.27
N MET A 112 9.35 1.42 -4.30
CA MET A 112 8.95 2.83 -4.19
C MET A 112 10.13 3.73 -3.81
N THR A 113 11.05 3.26 -2.96
CA THR A 113 12.28 3.99 -2.65
C THR A 113 13.13 4.17 -3.91
N ASN A 114 13.26 3.13 -4.74
CA ASN A 114 14.00 3.23 -6.00
C ASN A 114 13.33 4.20 -7.01
N GLU A 115 12.00 4.26 -7.05
CA GLU A 115 11.26 5.17 -7.92
C GLU A 115 11.34 6.63 -7.46
N TYR A 116 11.21 6.88 -6.14
CA TYR A 116 10.95 8.22 -5.59
C TYR A 116 12.11 8.81 -4.77
N CYS A 117 13.17 8.05 -4.50
CA CYS A 117 14.38 8.56 -3.84
C CYS A 117 15.52 8.62 -4.84
N THR A 118 15.55 9.68 -5.65
CA THR A 118 16.62 9.86 -6.62
C THR A 118 17.94 10.21 -5.93
N ALA A 119 19.06 9.74 -6.47
CA ALA A 119 20.38 10.07 -5.94
C ALA A 119 20.62 11.60 -5.91
N THR A 120 20.05 12.33 -6.87
CA THR A 120 20.15 13.79 -6.95
C THR A 120 19.46 14.49 -5.78
N GLU A 121 18.27 14.03 -5.37
CA GLU A 121 17.58 14.58 -4.21
C GLU A 121 18.33 14.30 -2.91
N ILE A 122 18.92 13.10 -2.80
CA ILE A 122 19.76 12.73 -1.65
C ILE A 122 21.00 13.62 -1.58
N GLN A 123 21.72 13.77 -2.69
CA GLN A 123 22.90 14.65 -2.76
C GLN A 123 22.57 16.10 -2.43
N LYS A 124 21.42 16.60 -2.88
CA LYS A 124 20.96 17.94 -2.53
C LYS A 124 20.75 18.09 -1.03
N MET A 125 20.09 17.12 -0.39
CA MET A 125 19.91 17.13 1.07
C MET A 125 21.25 17.05 1.82
N GLU A 126 22.20 16.25 1.34
CA GLU A 126 23.56 16.17 1.90
C GLU A 126 24.31 17.50 1.80
N GLN A 127 24.23 18.18 0.64
CA GLN A 127 24.84 19.49 0.44
C GLN A 127 24.22 20.59 1.32
N GLU A 128 22.90 20.59 1.48
CA GLU A 128 22.19 21.50 2.39
C GLU A 128 22.64 21.29 3.83
N LEU A 129 22.70 20.02 4.29
CA LEU A 129 23.17 19.66 5.63
C LEU A 129 24.63 20.07 5.86
N TRP A 130 25.49 19.82 4.89
CA TRP A 130 26.91 20.18 4.95
C TRP A 130 27.09 21.70 5.06
N THR A 131 26.33 22.48 4.27
CA THR A 131 26.32 23.94 4.31
C THR A 131 25.87 24.48 5.67
N LEU A 132 24.84 23.88 6.27
CA LEU A 132 24.34 24.28 7.59
C LEU A 132 25.34 23.95 8.72
N THR A 133 26.09 22.86 8.57
CA THR A 133 27.05 22.42 9.59
C THR A 133 28.35 23.24 9.56
N LEU A 134 28.82 23.66 8.37
CA LEU A 134 30.03 24.49 8.22
C LEU A 134 29.82 25.98 8.46
N LYS A 135 28.57 26.47 8.38
CA LYS A 135 28.22 27.85 8.72
C LYS A 135 27.91 28.05 10.21
N ARG A 136 28.14 27.03 11.04
CA ARG A 136 28.03 27.10 12.51
C ARG A 136 29.38 27.40 13.13
#